data_AF-A0AAD4GE06-F1
#
_entry.id   AF-A0AAD4GE06-F1
#
_cell.length_a   1.000
_cell.length_b   1.000
_cell.length_c   1.000
_cell.angle_alpha   90.00
_cell.angle_beta   90.00
_cell.angle_gamma   90.00
#
_symmetry.space_group_name_H-M   'P 1'
#
loop_
_entity.id
_entity.type
_entity.pdbx_description
1 polymer ?
#
loop_
_entity_poly.entity_id
_entity_poly.type
_entity_poly.pdbx_seq_one_letter_code
_entity_poly.pdbx_strand_id
1 'polypeptide(L)'
;MITQGRGGRIIGATSVAGKSGLPLASAYSASKFAIRGLTQTAALELGRHSITVNTYAPGAVDMCVFTPCLVIESWLRSGQRI
;
A
#
# COMPACT_ATOMS: atom_id res chain seq x y z
N MET A 1 -6.63 10.57 -17.19
CA MET A 1 -7.86 10.68 -16.37
C MET A 1 -8.56 12.02 -16.55
N ILE A 2 -7.91 13.16 -16.26
CA ILE A 2 -8.55 14.49 -16.47
C ILE A 2 -8.94 14.69 -17.94
N THR A 3 -8.01 14.48 -18.87
CA THR A 3 -8.27 14.56 -20.32
C THR A 3 -9.27 13.53 -20.83
N GLN A 4 -9.48 12.42 -20.12
CA GLN A 4 -10.47 11.41 -20.47
C GLN A 4 -11.90 11.80 -20.10
N GLY A 5 -12.11 12.82 -19.25
CA GLY A 5 -13.42 13.40 -18.93
C GLY A 5 -14.41 12.52 -18.15
N ARG A 6 -14.15 11.22 -18.00
CA ARG A 6 -15.04 10.24 -17.33
C ARG A 6 -14.70 9.98 -15.85
N GLY A 7 -13.84 10.81 -15.26
CA GLY A 7 -13.34 10.62 -13.91
C GLY A 7 -12.37 9.45 -13.76
N GLY A 8 -12.22 8.94 -12.54
CA GLY A 8 -11.35 7.80 -12.26
C GLY A 8 -11.14 7.51 -10.77
N ARG A 9 -10.37 6.45 -10.48
CA ARG A 9 -9.96 6.13 -9.11
C ARG A 9 -8.47 5.90 -9.04
N ILE A 10 -7.82 6.51 -8.05
CA ILE A 10 -6.42 6.32 -7.72
C ILE A 10 -6.36 5.66 -6.34
N ILE A 11 -5.62 4.55 -6.22
CA ILE A 11 -5.47 3.82 -4.97
C ILE A 11 -3.97 3.65 -4.69
N GLY A 12 -3.51 4.22 -3.58
CA GLY A 12 -2.12 4.12 -3.11
C GLY A 12 -1.93 3.10 -1.99
N ALA A 13 -0.70 2.59 -1.86
CA ALA A 13 -0.32 1.64 -0.83
C ALA A 13 0.43 2.32 0.34
N THR A 14 -0.24 2.46 1.49
CA THR A 14 0.38 2.95 2.72
C THR A 14 0.81 1.78 3.61
N SER A 15 0.79 1.94 4.93
CA SER A 15 1.04 0.91 5.94
C SER A 15 0.45 1.39 7.25
N VAL A 16 0.27 0.50 8.23
CA VAL A 16 0.09 0.90 9.63
C VAL A 16 1.16 1.88 10.10
N ALA A 17 2.39 1.77 9.55
CA ALA A 17 3.49 2.71 9.79
C ALA A 17 3.23 4.15 9.26
N GLY A 18 2.20 4.35 8.44
CA GLY A 18 1.73 5.66 7.95
C GLY A 18 0.62 6.29 8.81
N LYS A 19 0.18 5.59 9.87
CA LYS A 19 -0.78 6.08 10.88
C LYS A 19 -0.12 6.25 12.24
N SER A 20 0.76 5.33 12.58
CA SER A 20 1.53 5.33 13.83
C SER A 20 2.97 4.96 13.50
N GLY A 21 3.95 5.66 14.09
CA GLY A 21 5.36 5.41 13.82
C GLY A 21 5.78 4.00 14.25
N LEU A 22 6.61 3.34 13.44
CA LEU A 22 7.19 2.05 13.77
C LEU A 22 8.64 2.25 14.26
N PRO A 23 8.99 1.81 15.49
CA PRO A 23 10.36 1.86 15.98
C PRO A 23 11.33 1.19 15.01
N LEU A 24 12.56 1.73 14.90
CA LEU A 24 13.62 1.26 13.99
C LEU A 24 13.32 1.41 12.49
N ALA A 25 12.18 1.98 12.11
CA ALA A 25 11.74 2.14 10.73
C ALA A 25 11.33 3.59 10.42
N SER A 26 12.19 4.56 10.78
CA SER A 26 11.92 6.00 10.65
C SER A 26 11.69 6.43 9.20
N ALA A 27 12.60 6.05 8.28
CA ALA A 27 12.47 6.38 6.86
C ALA A 27 11.24 5.73 6.22
N TYR A 28 10.96 4.47 6.57
CA TYR A 28 9.76 3.77 6.11
C TYR A 28 8.49 4.46 6.61
N SER A 29 8.41 4.75 7.92
CA SER A 29 7.27 5.47 8.51
C SER A 29 7.08 6.84 7.83
N ALA A 30 8.14 7.64 7.69
CA ALA A 30 8.09 8.93 7.00
C ALA A 30 7.53 8.80 5.58
N SER A 31 8.01 7.83 4.79
CA SER A 31 7.49 7.58 3.44
C SER A 31 6.00 7.23 3.43
N LYS A 32 5.53 6.43 4.40
CA LYS A 32 4.13 5.99 4.47
C LYS A 32 3.19 7.08 4.99
N PHE A 33 3.68 7.97 5.86
CA PHE A 33 2.98 9.20 6.23
C PHE A 33 2.88 10.17 5.04
N ALA A 34 3.96 10.32 4.26
CA ALA A 34 3.97 11.18 3.07
C ALA A 34 2.94 10.74 2.03
N ILE A 35 2.81 9.43 1.78
CA ILE A 35 1.78 8.89 0.86
C ILE A 35 0.37 9.26 1.35
N ARG A 36 0.11 9.18 2.66
CA ARG A 36 -1.18 9.55 3.24
C ARG A 36 -1.49 11.04 3.07
N GLY A 37 -0.50 11.92 3.33
CA GLY A 37 -0.64 13.36 3.10
C GLY A 37 -0.88 13.69 1.63
N LEU A 38 -0.08 13.14 0.72
CA LEU A 38 -0.23 13.30 -0.73
C LEU A 38 -1.62 12.88 -1.21
N THR A 39 -2.14 11.77 -0.68
CA THR A 39 -3.48 11.27 -1.02
C THR A 39 -4.57 12.25 -0.62
N GLN A 40 -4.46 12.88 0.56
CA GLN A 40 -5.44 13.86 1.01
C GLN A 40 -5.44 15.10 0.12
N THR A 41 -4.26 15.63 -0.20
CA THR A 41 -4.14 16.78 -1.10
C THR A 41 -4.66 16.45 -2.49
N ALA A 42 -4.24 15.32 -3.07
CA ALA A 42 -4.67 14.89 -4.39
C ALA A 42 -6.18 14.61 -4.47
N ALA A 43 -6.80 14.08 -3.41
CA ALA A 43 -8.24 13.88 -3.36
C ALA A 43 -9.01 15.21 -3.45
N LEU A 44 -8.52 16.27 -2.78
CA LEU A 44 -9.14 17.60 -2.83
C LEU A 44 -8.97 18.25 -4.21
N GLU A 45 -7.76 18.17 -4.79
CA GLU A 45 -7.45 18.78 -6.09
C GLU A 45 -8.19 18.11 -7.26
N LEU A 46 -8.31 16.78 -7.20
CA LEU A 46 -8.85 15.97 -8.28
C LEU A 46 -10.36 15.68 -8.12
N GLY A 47 -10.95 16.00 -6.97
CA GLY A 47 -12.38 15.80 -6.71
C GLY A 47 -13.29 16.50 -7.71
N ARG A 48 -12.93 17.72 -8.14
CA ARG A 48 -13.66 18.48 -9.19
C ARG A 48 -13.70 17.79 -10.55
N HIS A 49 -12.79 16.84 -10.79
CA HIS A 49 -12.72 16.06 -12.03
C HIS A 49 -13.38 14.69 -11.88
N SER A 50 -14.19 14.47 -10.84
CA SER A 50 -14.80 13.18 -10.51
C SER A 50 -13.76 12.07 -10.34
N ILE A 51 -12.57 12.41 -9.83
CA ILE A 51 -11.50 11.46 -9.53
C ILE A 51 -11.40 11.29 -8.01
N THR A 52 -11.52 10.05 -7.53
CA THR A 52 -11.33 9.73 -6.11
C THR A 52 -9.92 9.20 -5.87
N VAL A 53 -9.23 9.72 -4.88
CA VAL A 53 -7.89 9.25 -4.48
C VAL A 53 -7.98 8.69 -3.07
N ASN A 54 -7.59 7.43 -2.89
CA ASN A 54 -7.63 6.74 -1.60
C ASN A 54 -6.36 5.94 -1.34
N THR A 55 -6.14 5.56 -0.10
CA THR A 55 -5.04 4.67 0.28
C THR A 55 -5.53 3.56 1.20
N TYR A 56 -4.92 2.39 1.08
CA TYR A 56 -5.09 1.31 2.05
C TYR A 56 -3.83 1.16 2.90
N ALA A 57 -4.02 0.82 4.17
CA ALA A 57 -2.96 0.71 5.18
C ALA A 57 -2.92 -0.72 5.72
N PRO A 58 -2.15 -1.62 5.08
CA PRO A 58 -2.02 -2.98 5.57
C PRO A 58 -1.27 -3.02 6.91
N GLY A 59 -1.77 -3.87 7.80
CA GLY A 59 -1.08 -4.28 9.02
C GLY A 59 -0.14 -5.46 8.76
N ALA A 60 0.16 -6.22 9.81
CA ALA A 60 0.81 -7.51 9.65
C ALA A 60 -0.18 -8.44 8.91
N VAL A 61 0.09 -8.66 7.63
CA VAL A 61 -0.63 -9.61 6.79
C VAL A 61 0.35 -10.69 6.37
N ASP A 62 -0.13 -11.92 6.24
CA ASP A 62 0.67 -13.03 5.71
C ASP A 62 1.04 -12.73 4.27
N MET A 63 2.18 -12.08 4.13
CA MET A 63 2.83 -11.74 2.89
C MET A 63 4.19 -12.43 2.92
N CYS A 64 4.63 -12.92 1.77
CA CYS A 64 5.89 -13.66 1.61
C CYS A 64 7.15 -12.91 2.13
N VAL A 65 7.05 -11.62 2.46
CA VAL A 65 8.08 -10.83 3.14
C VAL A 65 8.14 -11.06 4.66
N PHE A 66 7.01 -11.31 5.32
CA PHE A 66 6.93 -11.59 6.76
C PHE A 66 7.04 -13.08 7.07
N THR A 67 6.62 -13.94 6.13
CA THR A 67 6.89 -15.37 6.18
C THR A 67 8.28 -15.61 5.59
N PRO A 68 9.31 -15.99 6.37
CA PRO A 68 10.58 -16.35 5.77
C PRO A 68 10.38 -17.59 4.90
N CYS A 69 11.38 -17.89 4.07
CA CYS A 69 11.49 -19.04 3.16
C CYS A 69 11.05 -20.42 3.70
N LEU A 70 10.66 -20.57 4.97
CA LEU A 70 10.07 -21.78 5.57
C LEU A 70 8.79 -22.26 4.89
N VAL A 71 7.92 -21.37 4.38
CA VAL A 71 6.76 -21.84 3.59
C VAL A 71 7.19 -22.27 2.19
N ILE A 72 8.13 -21.56 1.56
CA ILE A 72 8.72 -22.00 0.28
C ILE A 72 9.46 -23.32 0.44
N GLU A 73 10.18 -23.53 1.54
CA GLU A 73 10.82 -24.81 1.85
C GLU A 73 9.80 -25.89 2.20
N SER A 74 8.73 -25.58 2.92
CA SER A 74 7.61 -26.49 3.16
C SER A 74 6.95 -26.91 1.84
N TRP A 75 6.77 -25.97 0.91
CA TRP A 75 6.18 -26.19 -0.41
C TRP A 75 7.14 -26.89 -1.40
N LEU A 76 8.44 -26.60 -1.33
CA LEU A 76 9.48 -27.30 -2.08
C LEU A 76 9.69 -28.72 -1.53
N ARG A 77 9.61 -28.92 -0.21
CA ARG A 77 9.69 -30.25 0.44
C ARG A 77 8.41 -31.06 0.28
N SER A 78 7.24 -30.43 0.12
CA SER A 78 5.97 -31.14 -0.08
C SER A 78 5.83 -31.77 -1.48
N GLY A 79 6.80 -31.55 -2.37
CA GLY A 79 6.98 -32.38 -3.56
C GLY A 79 5.84 -32.30 -4.60
N GLN A 80 4.96 -31.30 -4.52
CA GLN A 80 3.94 -31.07 -5.55
C GLN A 80 4.59 -30.47 -6.80
N ARG A 81 5.21 -31.36 -7.58
CA ARG A 81 5.54 -31.14 -8.99
C ARG A 81 4.23 -31.15 -9.78
N ILE A 82 3.99 -30.06 -10.52
CA ILE A 82 3.25 -30.10 -11.78
C ILE A 82 3.95 -31.04 -12.77
#